data_AF-Q65N29-F1
#
_entry.id   AF-Q65N29-F1
#
_cell.length_a   1.000
_cell.length_b   1.000
_cell.length_c   1.000
_cell.angle_alpha   90.00
_cell.angle_beta   90.00
_cell.angle_gamma   90.00
#
_symmetry.space_group_name_H-M   'P 1'
#
loop_
_entity.id
_entity.type
_entity.pdbx_description
1 polymer ?
#
loop_
_entity_poly.entity_id
_entity_poly.type
_entity_poly.pdbx_seq_one_letter_code
_entity_poly.pdbx_strand_id
1 'polypeptide(L)'
;MNKIEKHRKFRAKMIFKVIMVMIGGIIAAYGLETVLIPNSVSDGGVTGLSIVGSQLFDLPLGILIAVLNIPFVWLGYKQIGKSFALLSIIGIASLAAGTSFMHHTPAIIEGDTLLVTVVGGIILGFGMGLALRNGGALDGIDMLAVLLSRKLPFGTSDLILFFNLFVFIFVSAVFGLQGALLSVIAYYIASKVIHVVEEGLSGSKTFQIITSEPELMVETIRDQLGRSATYKEAYGGFSHEKFKEITCVINRLEDTKLKEIINEVDKNAFVTVYDVAEVKGSNFRKPNIH
;
A
#
# COMPACT_ATOMS: atom_id res chain seq x y z
N MET A 1 1.11 13.20 -31.30
CA MET A 1 1.82 13.52 -30.03
C MET A 1 3.32 13.26 -30.26
N ASN A 2 4.16 14.28 -30.16
CA ASN A 2 5.56 14.21 -30.61
C ASN A 2 6.44 13.32 -29.70
N LYS A 3 7.40 12.59 -30.30
CA LYS A 3 8.31 11.65 -29.61
C LYS A 3 9.08 12.32 -28.44
N ILE A 4 9.38 13.61 -28.58
CA ILE A 4 10.06 14.46 -27.60
C ILE A 4 9.18 14.76 -26.37
N GLU A 5 7.89 15.05 -26.56
CA GLU A 5 6.95 15.27 -25.45
C GLU A 5 6.69 13.99 -24.64
N LYS A 6 6.68 12.84 -25.31
CA LYS A 6 6.54 11.53 -24.67
C LYS A 6 7.74 11.23 -23.75
N HIS A 7 8.96 11.56 -24.19
CA HIS A 7 10.16 11.41 -23.37
C HIS A 7 10.23 12.40 -22.19
N ARG A 8 9.77 13.65 -22.37
CA ARG A 8 9.72 14.64 -21.27
C ARG A 8 8.74 14.23 -20.18
N LYS A 9 7.53 13.77 -20.55
CA LYS A 9 6.53 13.26 -19.60
C LYS A 9 7.01 12.00 -18.87
N PHE A 10 7.76 11.13 -19.54
CA PHE A 10 8.34 9.93 -18.93
C PHE A 10 9.42 10.27 -17.90
N ARG A 11 10.34 11.19 -18.21
CA ARG A 11 11.39 11.65 -17.27
C ARG A 11 10.78 12.36 -16.06
N ALA A 12 9.80 13.24 -16.25
CA ALA A 12 9.11 13.91 -15.15
C ALA A 12 8.42 12.92 -14.20
N LYS A 13 7.77 11.88 -14.74
CA LYS A 13 7.15 10.82 -13.94
C LYS A 13 8.18 10.00 -13.14
N MET A 14 9.36 9.75 -13.72
CA MET A 14 10.43 9.03 -13.02
C MET A 14 11.04 9.88 -11.90
N ILE A 15 11.29 11.16 -12.14
CA ILE A 15 11.79 12.10 -11.12
C ILE A 15 10.79 12.20 -9.96
N PHE A 16 9.49 12.34 -10.27
CA PHE A 16 8.45 12.35 -9.25
C PHE A 16 8.47 11.08 -8.37
N LYS A 17 8.57 9.90 -8.99
CA LYS A 17 8.69 8.64 -8.24
C LYS A 17 9.90 8.62 -7.33
N VAL A 18 11.07 9.04 -7.83
CA VAL A 18 12.30 9.10 -7.03
C VAL A 18 12.13 10.02 -5.84
N ILE A 19 11.59 11.22 -6.03
CA ILE A 19 11.33 12.17 -4.95
C ILE A 19 10.38 11.59 -3.91
N MET A 20 9.26 11.00 -4.34
CA MET A 20 8.29 10.40 -3.42
C MET A 20 8.88 9.23 -2.63
N VAL A 21 9.73 8.40 -3.25
CA VAL A 21 10.44 7.31 -2.57
C VAL A 21 11.45 7.84 -1.54
N MET A 22 12.21 8.89 -1.88
CA MET A 22 13.14 9.50 -0.92
C MET A 22 12.39 10.12 0.27
N ILE A 23 11.30 10.85 0.01
CA ILE A 23 10.44 11.41 1.06
C ILE A 23 9.87 10.29 1.94
N GLY A 24 9.37 9.21 1.34
CA GLY A 24 8.88 8.04 2.07
C GLY A 24 9.95 7.43 2.99
N GLY A 25 11.18 7.26 2.49
CA GLY A 25 12.31 6.78 3.28
C GLY A 25 12.67 7.69 4.45
N ILE A 26 12.66 9.01 4.25
CA ILE A 26 12.95 9.99 5.32
C ILE A 26 11.83 10.01 6.38
N ILE A 27 10.57 9.93 5.97
CA ILE A 27 9.43 9.86 6.92
C ILE A 27 9.51 8.58 7.75
N ALA A 28 9.82 7.45 7.11
CA ALA A 28 10.00 6.17 7.80
C ALA A 28 11.17 6.24 8.80
N ALA A 29 12.31 6.81 8.39
CA ALA A 29 13.46 7.05 9.28
C ALA A 29 13.09 7.90 10.49
N TYR A 30 12.32 8.96 10.27
CA TYR A 30 11.86 9.86 11.33
C TYR A 30 11.00 9.12 12.35
N GLY A 31 9.99 8.36 11.91
CA GLY A 31 9.16 7.56 12.83
C GLY A 31 9.96 6.52 13.61
N LEU A 32 11.00 5.95 12.98
CA LEU A 32 11.87 4.97 13.60
C LEU A 32 12.73 5.59 14.72
N GLU A 33 13.50 6.63 14.41
CA GLU A 33 14.46 7.24 15.34
C GLU A 33 13.80 8.11 16.41
N THR A 34 12.66 8.76 16.12
CA THR A 34 12.06 9.73 17.06
C THR A 34 10.92 9.18 17.91
N VAL A 35 10.39 7.99 17.57
CA VAL A 35 9.25 7.39 18.27
C VAL A 35 9.55 5.95 18.66
N LEU A 36 9.91 5.08 17.72
CA LEU A 36 10.01 3.65 17.99
C LEU A 36 11.27 3.28 18.79
N ILE A 37 12.46 3.59 18.27
CA ILE A 37 13.75 3.22 18.86
C ILE A 37 13.91 3.75 20.30
N PRO A 38 13.63 5.04 20.61
CA PRO A 38 13.78 5.57 21.96
C PRO A 38 12.90 4.87 22.99
N ASN A 39 11.77 4.31 22.56
CA ASN A 39 10.82 3.61 23.41
C ASN A 39 11.02 2.08 23.40
N SER A 40 12.18 1.59 22.95
CA SER A 40 12.51 0.15 22.85
C SER A 40 11.53 -0.64 22.00
N VAL A 41 10.97 0.01 20.98
CA VAL A 41 10.10 -0.59 19.98
C VAL A 41 10.88 -0.69 18.66
N SER A 42 10.82 -1.85 18.03
CA SER A 42 11.47 -2.13 16.77
C SER A 42 10.44 -2.19 15.65
N ASP A 43 10.90 -1.90 14.44
CA ASP A 43 10.22 -2.33 13.22
C ASP A 43 10.33 -3.87 13.06
N GLY A 44 9.52 -4.44 12.17
CA GLY A 44 9.73 -5.78 11.64
C GLY A 44 10.82 -5.79 10.57
N GLY A 45 10.94 -6.92 9.88
CA GLY A 45 11.70 -6.94 8.64
C GLY A 45 13.21 -6.99 8.79
N VAL A 46 13.89 -6.60 7.73
CA VAL A 46 15.34 -6.38 7.70
C VAL A 46 15.71 -5.19 8.60
N THR A 47 14.86 -4.17 8.68
CA THR A 47 15.05 -3.03 9.58
C THR A 47 15.11 -3.48 11.03
N GLY A 48 14.18 -4.32 11.49
CA GLY A 48 14.18 -4.87 12.85
C GLY A 48 15.43 -5.70 13.17
N LEU A 49 15.86 -6.54 12.22
CA LEU A 49 17.12 -7.28 12.35
C LEU A 49 18.33 -6.33 12.41
N SER A 50 18.29 -5.22 11.68
CA SER A 50 19.34 -4.20 11.70
C SER A 50 19.39 -3.47 13.04
N ILE A 51 18.24 -3.18 13.67
CA ILE A 51 18.18 -2.57 15.01
C ILE A 51 18.77 -3.51 16.05
N VAL A 52 18.38 -4.79 16.03
CA VAL A 52 18.95 -5.82 16.91
C VAL A 52 20.47 -5.94 16.72
N GLY A 53 20.93 -6.00 15.47
CA GLY A 53 22.35 -6.06 15.16
C GLY A 53 23.11 -4.82 15.61
N SER A 54 22.51 -3.64 15.47
CA SER A 54 23.10 -2.36 15.88
C SER A 54 23.33 -2.32 17.39
N GLN A 55 22.35 -2.77 18.17
CA GLN A 55 22.45 -2.87 19.63
C GLN A 55 23.48 -3.91 20.10
N LEU A 56 23.61 -5.04 19.39
CA LEU A 56 24.52 -6.13 19.79
C LEU A 56 25.98 -5.88 19.40
N PHE A 57 26.21 -5.25 18.25
CA PHE A 57 27.55 -5.06 17.68
C PHE A 57 28.04 -3.61 17.70
N ASP A 58 27.25 -2.68 18.26
CA ASP A 58 27.53 -1.24 18.33
C ASP A 58 27.86 -0.63 16.95
N LEU A 59 27.19 -1.13 15.91
CA LEU A 59 27.36 -0.70 14.54
C LEU A 59 26.30 0.33 14.15
N PRO A 60 26.62 1.32 13.29
CA PRO A 60 25.63 2.29 12.83
C PRO A 60 24.45 1.62 12.13
N LEU A 61 23.23 1.87 12.63
CA LEU A 61 22.00 1.27 12.13
C LEU A 61 21.84 1.43 10.60
N GLY A 62 22.11 2.62 10.07
CA GLY A 62 22.01 2.88 8.63
C GLY A 62 22.90 1.96 7.78
N ILE A 63 24.09 1.59 8.27
CA ILE A 63 24.99 0.68 7.56
C ILE A 63 24.40 -0.73 7.54
N LEU A 64 23.89 -1.21 8.68
CA LEU A 64 23.25 -2.53 8.76
C LEU A 64 22.02 -2.63 7.87
N ILE A 65 21.16 -1.59 7.87
CA ILE A 65 20.00 -1.51 6.96
C ILE A 65 20.46 -1.63 5.51
N ALA A 66 21.49 -0.87 5.11
CA ALA A 66 21.98 -0.91 3.73
C ALA A 66 22.54 -2.29 3.36
N VAL A 67 23.39 -2.87 4.21
CA VAL A 67 24.08 -4.15 3.94
C VAL A 67 23.11 -5.33 3.94
N LEU A 68 22.25 -5.44 4.96
CA LEU A 68 21.33 -6.58 5.09
C LEU A 68 20.26 -6.57 3.99
N ASN A 69 19.94 -5.41 3.40
CA ASN A 69 19.00 -5.31 2.28
C ASN A 69 19.60 -5.67 0.90
N ILE A 70 20.93 -5.70 0.74
CA ILE A 70 21.60 -6.05 -0.54
C ILE A 70 21.07 -7.37 -1.16
N PRO A 71 21.01 -8.51 -0.44
CA PRO A 71 20.53 -9.76 -1.04
C PRO A 71 19.09 -9.67 -1.51
N PHE A 72 18.24 -8.96 -0.77
CA PHE A 72 16.84 -8.77 -1.11
C PHE A 72 16.70 -7.89 -2.35
N VAL A 73 17.43 -6.76 -2.42
CA VAL A 73 17.46 -5.90 -3.61
C VAL A 73 17.90 -6.66 -4.86
N TRP A 74 18.90 -7.54 -4.72
CA TRP A 74 19.35 -8.40 -5.81
C TRP A 74 18.26 -9.38 -6.27
N LEU A 75 17.52 -9.98 -5.33
CA LEU A 75 16.35 -10.81 -5.65
C LEU A 75 15.25 -10.00 -6.37
N GLY A 76 14.96 -8.78 -5.90
CA GLY A 76 14.02 -7.87 -6.54
C GLY A 76 14.42 -7.47 -7.96
N TYR A 77 15.71 -7.23 -8.20
CA TYR A 77 16.25 -6.97 -9.54
C TYR A 77 15.97 -8.12 -10.50
N LYS A 78 16.17 -9.36 -10.04
CA LYS A 78 16.00 -10.57 -10.85
C LYS A 78 14.52 -10.90 -11.13
N GLN A 79 13.63 -10.68 -10.16
CA GLN A 79 12.24 -11.13 -10.26
C GLN A 79 11.24 -10.04 -10.68
N ILE A 80 11.43 -8.78 -10.25
CA ILE A 80 10.50 -7.67 -10.53
C ILE A 80 11.03 -6.79 -11.65
N GLY A 81 12.33 -6.48 -11.61
CA GLY A 81 13.04 -5.80 -12.68
C GLY A 81 13.86 -4.59 -12.23
N LYS A 82 14.61 -4.02 -13.18
CA LYS A 82 15.65 -3.02 -12.90
C LYS A 82 15.12 -1.72 -12.29
N SER A 83 13.96 -1.25 -12.74
CA SER A 83 13.39 0.02 -12.25
C SER A 83 12.95 -0.06 -10.79
N PHE A 84 12.42 -1.21 -10.38
CA PHE A 84 12.00 -1.43 -8.99
C PHE A 84 13.22 -1.52 -8.07
N ALA A 85 14.25 -2.29 -8.47
CA ALA A 85 15.47 -2.42 -7.70
C ALA A 85 16.18 -1.07 -7.51
N LEU A 86 16.26 -0.24 -8.55
CA LEU A 86 16.88 1.09 -8.45
C LEU A 86 16.11 2.01 -7.50
N LEU A 87 14.77 2.04 -7.58
CA LEU A 87 13.94 2.81 -6.66
C LEU A 87 14.06 2.31 -5.23
N SER A 88 14.11 0.99 -5.03
CA SER A 88 14.29 0.38 -3.70
C SER A 88 15.65 0.73 -3.11
N ILE A 89 16.74 0.70 -3.89
CA ILE A 89 18.06 1.16 -3.45
C ILE A 89 18.01 2.61 -2.99
N ILE A 90 17.36 3.49 -3.76
CA ILE A 90 17.22 4.91 -3.40
C ILE A 90 16.42 5.06 -2.10
N GLY A 91 15.33 4.31 -1.95
CA GLY A 91 14.51 4.30 -0.74
C GLY A 91 15.27 3.82 0.48
N ILE A 92 15.92 2.65 0.39
CA ILE A 92 16.74 2.07 1.45
C ILE A 92 17.90 3.00 1.81
N ALA A 93 18.56 3.60 0.82
CA ALA A 93 19.63 4.58 1.07
C ALA A 93 19.09 5.84 1.76
N SER A 94 17.89 6.28 1.40
CA SER A 94 17.22 7.44 2.04
C SER A 94 16.81 7.13 3.48
N LEU A 95 16.31 5.92 3.73
CA LEU A 95 16.01 5.41 5.07
C LEU A 95 17.31 5.34 5.90
N ALA A 96 18.35 4.67 5.40
CA ALA A 96 19.63 4.51 6.07
C ALA A 96 20.34 5.84 6.35
N ALA A 97 20.32 6.77 5.40
CA ALA A 97 20.84 8.11 5.60
C ALA A 97 20.00 8.87 6.64
N GLY A 98 18.67 8.82 6.51
CA GLY A 98 17.75 9.44 7.45
C GLY A 98 17.97 8.97 8.88
N THR A 99 18.06 7.66 9.09
CA THR A 99 18.31 7.07 10.42
C THR A 99 19.67 7.52 10.96
N SER A 100 20.71 7.50 10.12
CA SER A 100 22.04 7.95 10.53
C SER A 100 22.10 9.45 10.88
N PHE A 101 21.35 10.30 10.19
CA PHE A 101 21.30 11.74 10.50
C PHE A 101 20.43 12.04 11.72
N MET A 102 19.35 11.28 11.93
CA MET A 102 18.38 11.52 12.99
C MET A 102 18.67 10.78 14.30
N HIS A 103 19.74 9.98 14.35
CA HIS A 103 20.08 9.12 15.50
C HIS A 103 20.16 9.83 16.86
N HIS A 104 20.49 11.13 16.88
CA HIS A 104 20.59 11.93 18.10
C HIS A 104 19.38 12.86 18.33
N THR A 105 18.28 12.64 17.60
CA THR A 105 17.07 13.47 17.73
C THR A 105 16.32 13.06 19.00
N PRO A 106 15.89 14.01 19.84
CA PRO A 106 15.10 13.67 21.03
C PRO A 106 13.78 13.01 20.64
N ALA A 107 13.30 12.11 21.50
CA ALA A 107 12.02 11.46 21.28
C ALA A 107 10.88 12.49 21.34
N ILE A 108 9.92 12.37 20.43
CA ILE A 108 8.77 13.29 20.35
C ILE A 108 7.68 12.83 21.32
N ILE A 109 7.58 11.53 21.52
CA ILE A 109 6.58 10.88 22.36
C ILE A 109 7.30 9.92 23.29
N GLU A 110 7.09 10.10 24.59
CA GLU A 110 7.69 9.27 25.64
C GLU A 110 6.60 8.80 26.62
N GLY A 111 6.79 7.60 27.19
CA GLY A 111 6.05 7.12 28.36
C GLY A 111 4.72 6.41 28.09
N ASP A 112 3.92 6.86 27.10
CA ASP A 112 2.67 6.18 26.73
C ASP A 112 2.92 5.13 25.63
N THR A 113 3.07 3.87 26.06
CA THR A 113 3.35 2.73 25.16
C THR A 113 2.32 2.55 24.04
N LEU A 114 1.04 2.88 24.27
CA LEU A 114 0.01 2.75 23.24
C LEU A 114 0.14 3.90 22.24
N LEU A 115 0.33 5.12 22.72
CA LEU A 115 0.52 6.28 21.85
C LEU A 115 1.77 6.13 20.97
N VAL A 116 2.88 5.67 21.56
CA VAL A 116 4.14 5.39 20.85
C VAL A 116 3.92 4.36 19.74
N THR A 117 3.29 3.22 20.06
CA THR A 117 3.10 2.14 19.07
C THR A 117 2.15 2.55 17.95
N VAL A 118 1.07 3.27 18.26
CA VAL A 118 0.11 3.75 17.26
C VAL A 118 0.73 4.83 16.38
N VAL A 119 1.29 5.89 16.97
CA VAL A 119 1.85 7.01 16.20
C VAL A 119 3.10 6.58 15.44
N GLY A 120 4.00 5.82 16.08
CA GLY A 120 5.19 5.26 15.44
C GLY A 120 4.81 4.36 14.27
N GLY A 121 3.83 3.46 14.46
CA GLY A 121 3.31 2.60 13.40
C GLY A 121 2.69 3.39 12.24
N ILE A 122 1.92 4.45 12.51
CA ILE A 122 1.32 5.29 11.47
C ILE A 122 2.38 6.04 10.66
N ILE A 123 3.34 6.70 11.32
CA ILE A 123 4.40 7.47 10.64
C ILE A 123 5.26 6.53 9.78
N LEU A 124 5.70 5.42 10.37
CA LEU A 124 6.50 4.41 9.69
C LEU A 124 5.74 3.84 8.48
N GLY A 125 4.51 3.40 8.69
CA GLY A 125 3.68 2.81 7.64
C GLY A 125 3.33 3.79 6.53
N PHE A 126 3.15 5.08 6.85
CA PHE A 126 2.94 6.12 5.84
C PHE A 126 4.18 6.33 4.98
N GLY A 127 5.37 6.42 5.59
CA GLY A 127 6.64 6.54 4.87
C GLY A 127 6.91 5.35 3.95
N MET A 128 6.76 4.13 4.48
CA MET A 128 6.91 2.89 3.73
C MET A 128 5.88 2.75 2.60
N GLY A 129 4.60 3.00 2.88
CA GLY A 129 3.53 2.94 1.89
C GLY A 129 3.73 3.95 0.75
N LEU A 130 4.23 5.16 1.06
CA LEU A 130 4.51 6.17 0.04
C LEU A 130 5.62 5.74 -0.92
N ALA A 131 6.69 5.13 -0.40
CA ALA A 131 7.76 4.58 -1.21
C ALA A 131 7.25 3.41 -2.08
N LEU A 132 6.49 2.48 -1.48
CA LEU A 132 5.98 1.29 -2.15
C LEU A 132 5.01 1.65 -3.28
N ARG A 133 4.09 2.59 -3.04
CA ARG A 133 3.18 3.14 -4.05
C ARG A 133 3.89 3.65 -5.31
N ASN A 134 5.09 4.20 -5.15
CA ASN A 134 5.87 4.76 -6.25
C ASN A 134 6.78 3.71 -6.94
N GLY A 135 6.85 2.49 -6.38
CA GLY A 135 7.53 1.33 -6.92
C GLY A 135 8.91 1.08 -6.32
N GLY A 136 9.17 1.53 -5.10
CA GLY A 136 10.39 1.17 -4.33
C GLY A 136 10.02 0.52 -3.00
N ALA A 137 10.72 -0.54 -2.61
CA ALA A 137 10.58 -1.14 -1.28
C ALA A 137 11.65 -0.58 -0.33
N LEU A 138 11.24 -0.35 0.93
CA LEU A 138 12.15 0.05 2.00
C LEU A 138 12.62 -1.15 2.85
N ASP A 139 11.88 -2.26 2.82
CA ASP A 139 12.21 -3.47 3.56
C ASP A 139 12.32 -4.70 2.64
N GLY A 140 13.37 -5.48 2.87
CA GLY A 140 13.70 -6.67 2.10
C GLY A 140 12.79 -7.86 2.41
N ILE A 141 12.28 -7.98 3.65
CA ILE A 141 11.36 -9.06 4.03
C ILE A 141 10.00 -8.86 3.34
N ASP A 142 9.50 -7.63 3.31
CA ASP A 142 8.28 -7.29 2.56
C ASP A 142 8.40 -7.68 1.08
N MET A 143 9.53 -7.35 0.45
CA MET A 143 9.81 -7.77 -0.92
C MET A 143 9.89 -9.30 -1.06
N LEU A 144 10.56 -9.99 -0.14
CA LEU A 144 10.63 -11.45 -0.14
C LEU A 144 9.23 -12.08 -0.07
N ALA A 145 8.37 -11.56 0.82
CA ALA A 145 7.02 -12.05 1.00
C ALA A 145 6.15 -11.84 -0.25
N VAL A 146 6.24 -10.66 -0.90
CA VAL A 146 5.57 -10.38 -2.18
C VAL A 146 6.02 -11.34 -3.29
N LEU A 147 7.32 -11.68 -3.31
CA LEU A 147 7.85 -12.61 -4.31
C LEU A 147 7.41 -14.05 -4.05
N LEU A 148 7.32 -14.43 -2.77
CA LEU A 148 7.00 -15.79 -2.37
C LEU A 148 5.48 -16.06 -2.42
N SER A 149 4.63 -15.06 -2.17
CA SER A 149 3.16 -15.17 -2.33
C SER A 149 2.72 -15.47 -3.77
N ARG A 150 3.58 -15.19 -4.76
CA ARG A 150 3.33 -15.57 -6.16
C ARG A 150 3.59 -17.05 -6.45
N LYS A 151 4.33 -17.74 -5.57
CA LYS A 151 4.74 -19.14 -5.74
C LYS A 151 4.09 -20.08 -4.73
N LEU A 152 3.61 -19.53 -3.62
CA LEU A 152 2.95 -20.27 -2.55
C LEU A 152 1.46 -19.87 -2.48
N PRO A 153 0.58 -20.74 -1.97
CA PRO A 153 -0.85 -20.45 -1.82
C PRO A 153 -1.17 -19.45 -0.69
N PHE A 154 -0.16 -18.86 -0.05
CA PHE A 154 -0.33 -17.96 1.09
C PHE A 154 -0.42 -16.49 0.66
N GLY A 155 -1.24 -15.71 1.38
CA GLY A 155 -1.32 -14.28 1.17
C GLY A 155 -0.01 -13.57 1.52
N THR A 156 0.24 -12.42 0.91
CA THR A 156 1.44 -11.61 1.17
C THR A 156 1.54 -11.22 2.65
N SER A 157 0.42 -10.82 3.26
CA SER A 157 0.35 -10.46 4.69
C SER A 157 0.67 -11.63 5.62
N ASP A 158 0.27 -12.85 5.28
CA ASP A 158 0.53 -14.04 6.10
C ASP A 158 2.02 -14.39 6.10
N LEU A 159 2.66 -14.29 4.92
CA LEU A 159 4.09 -14.53 4.78
C LEU A 159 4.91 -13.45 5.50
N ILE A 160 4.51 -12.18 5.41
CA ILE A 160 5.13 -11.09 6.17
C ILE A 160 5.07 -11.37 7.67
N LEU A 161 3.89 -11.71 8.19
CA LEU A 161 3.71 -12.01 9.62
C LEU A 161 4.56 -13.21 10.05
N PHE A 162 4.63 -14.25 9.22
CA PHE A 162 5.45 -15.43 9.47
C PHE A 162 6.94 -15.08 9.57
N PHE A 163 7.50 -14.31 8.62
CA PHE A 163 8.89 -13.90 8.69
C PHE A 163 9.16 -12.98 9.88
N ASN A 164 8.25 -12.06 10.16
CA ASN A 164 8.39 -11.13 11.29
C ASN A 164 8.28 -11.81 12.64
N LEU A 165 7.59 -12.95 12.75
CA LEU A 165 7.61 -13.74 13.99
C LEU A 165 9.04 -14.12 14.38
N PHE A 166 9.88 -14.52 13.41
CA PHE A 166 11.30 -14.81 13.68
C PHE A 166 12.06 -13.55 14.07
N VAL A 167 11.83 -12.43 13.38
CA VAL A 167 12.45 -11.14 13.73
C VAL A 167 12.10 -10.74 15.16
N PHE A 168 10.83 -10.86 15.57
CA PHE A 168 10.39 -10.49 16.90
C PHE A 168 10.94 -11.38 18.01
N ILE A 169 11.29 -12.64 17.72
CA ILE A 169 12.05 -13.49 18.64
C ILE A 169 13.43 -12.87 18.92
N PHE A 170 14.13 -12.40 17.89
CA PHE A 170 15.41 -11.72 18.06
C PHE A 170 15.28 -10.37 18.77
N VAL A 171 14.23 -9.59 18.44
CA VAL A 171 13.89 -8.33 19.12
C VAL A 171 13.64 -8.57 20.60
N SER A 172 12.94 -9.66 20.96
CA SER A 172 12.67 -10.02 22.36
C SER A 172 13.93 -10.32 23.17
N ALA A 173 15.01 -10.77 22.52
CA ALA A 173 16.28 -11.03 23.20
C ALA A 173 17.00 -9.72 23.59
N VAL A 174 16.77 -8.63 22.86
CA VAL A 174 17.42 -7.31 23.09
C VAL A 174 16.55 -6.37 23.90
N PHE A 175 15.29 -6.18 23.50
CA PHE A 175 14.36 -5.23 24.13
C PHE A 175 13.40 -5.88 25.13
N GLY A 176 13.57 -7.17 25.39
CA GLY A 176 12.67 -7.94 26.25
C GLY A 176 11.31 -8.25 25.62
N LEU A 177 10.52 -9.06 26.33
CA LEU A 177 9.21 -9.51 25.84
C LEU A 177 8.24 -8.34 25.61
N GLN A 178 8.26 -7.33 26.49
CA GLN A 178 7.40 -6.16 26.35
C GLN A 178 7.73 -5.35 25.10
N GLY A 179 9.02 -5.06 24.84
CA GLY A 179 9.45 -4.37 23.62
C GLY A 179 9.08 -5.15 22.35
N ALA A 180 9.22 -6.48 22.36
CA ALA A 180 8.80 -7.33 21.25
C ALA A 180 7.28 -7.29 20.99
N LEU A 181 6.45 -7.37 22.03
CA LEU A 181 4.99 -7.28 21.88
C LEU A 181 4.55 -5.89 21.37
N LEU A 182 5.18 -4.82 21.87
CA LEU A 182 4.94 -3.47 21.36
C LEU A 182 5.35 -3.33 19.89
N SER A 183 6.46 -3.98 19.50
CA SER A 183 6.94 -4.01 18.11
C SER A 183 5.96 -4.73 17.17
N VAL A 184 5.39 -5.85 17.62
CA VAL A 184 4.34 -6.58 16.88
C VAL A 184 3.13 -5.67 16.63
N ILE A 185 2.68 -4.94 17.66
CA ILE A 185 1.52 -4.04 17.55
C ILE A 185 1.84 -2.87 16.61
N ALA A 186 2.98 -2.19 16.81
CA ALA A 186 3.40 -1.08 15.97
C ALA A 186 3.53 -1.50 14.50
N TYR A 187 4.14 -2.66 14.24
CA TYR A 187 4.28 -3.20 12.90
C TYR A 187 2.93 -3.59 12.27
N TYR A 188 2.02 -4.18 13.04
CA TYR A 188 0.68 -4.49 12.54
C TYR A 188 -0.07 -3.23 12.09
N ILE A 189 0.03 -2.15 12.86
CA ILE A 189 -0.53 -0.84 12.51
C ILE A 189 0.17 -0.30 11.25
N ALA A 190 1.51 -0.33 11.21
CA ALA A 190 2.28 0.10 10.06
C ALA A 190 1.87 -0.65 8.80
N SER A 191 1.73 -1.97 8.85
CA SER A 191 1.29 -2.81 7.73
C SER A 191 -0.08 -2.37 7.20
N LYS A 192 -1.06 -2.11 8.08
CA LYS A 192 -2.38 -1.59 7.65
C LYS A 192 -2.28 -0.23 6.99
N VAL A 193 -1.45 0.67 7.51
CA VAL A 193 -1.22 1.99 6.91
C VAL A 193 -0.50 1.87 5.57
N ILE A 194 0.49 0.99 5.44
CA ILE A 194 1.18 0.70 4.17
C ILE A 194 0.16 0.30 3.11
N HIS A 195 -0.70 -0.69 3.40
CA HIS A 195 -1.75 -1.14 2.46
C HIS A 195 -2.65 0.02 2.01
N VAL A 196 -3.14 0.82 2.95
CA VAL A 196 -4.02 1.97 2.64
C VAL A 196 -3.31 3.03 1.79
N VAL A 197 -2.03 3.30 2.07
CA VAL A 197 -1.26 4.30 1.32
C VAL A 197 -0.82 3.77 -0.05
N GLU A 198 -0.42 2.50 -0.14
CA GLU A 198 0.02 1.81 -1.35
C GLU A 198 -1.11 1.69 -2.38
N GLU A 199 -2.21 1.05 -2.01
CA GLU A 199 -3.41 0.92 -2.86
C GLU A 199 -4.02 2.30 -3.14
N GLY A 200 -3.83 3.23 -2.19
CA GLY A 200 -4.42 4.55 -2.19
C GLY A 200 -5.94 4.50 -2.05
N LEU A 201 -6.58 5.65 -2.21
CA LEU A 201 -8.05 5.74 -2.25
C LEU A 201 -8.66 5.23 -3.56
N SER A 202 -7.82 4.73 -4.48
CA SER A 202 -8.18 4.35 -5.86
C SER A 202 -8.52 2.87 -6.01
N GLY A 203 -9.26 2.31 -5.06
CA GLY A 203 -9.95 1.04 -5.28
C GLY A 203 -11.04 1.22 -6.34
N SER A 204 -11.14 0.28 -7.27
CA SER A 204 -12.29 0.19 -8.17
C SER A 204 -13.31 -0.80 -7.61
N LYS A 205 -14.59 -0.49 -7.77
CA LYS A 205 -15.69 -1.37 -7.42
C LYS A 205 -16.50 -1.70 -8.66
N THR A 206 -16.92 -2.95 -8.76
CA THR A 206 -17.91 -3.36 -9.75
C THR A 206 -19.27 -3.42 -9.08
N PHE A 207 -20.22 -2.68 -9.63
CA PHE A 207 -21.64 -2.76 -9.30
C PHE A 207 -22.34 -3.64 -10.33
N GLN A 208 -23.00 -4.69 -9.86
CA GLN A 208 -24.00 -5.44 -10.62
C GLN A 208 -25.38 -5.01 -10.14
N ILE A 209 -26.17 -4.43 -11.04
CA ILE A 209 -27.46 -3.80 -10.73
C ILE A 209 -28.53 -4.50 -11.56
N ILE A 210 -29.54 -5.04 -10.91
CA ILE A 210 -30.76 -5.57 -11.54
C ILE A 210 -31.89 -4.62 -11.15
N THR A 211 -32.56 -4.04 -12.14
CA THR A 211 -33.60 -3.01 -11.96
C THR A 211 -34.70 -3.20 -13.00
N SER A 212 -35.90 -2.66 -12.72
CA SER A 212 -36.98 -2.58 -13.70
C SER A 212 -36.74 -1.58 -14.83
N GLU A 213 -35.84 -0.60 -14.64
CA GLU A 213 -35.58 0.49 -15.61
C GLU A 213 -34.10 0.54 -16.05
N PRO A 214 -33.61 -0.49 -16.76
CA PRO A 214 -32.19 -0.62 -17.01
C PRO A 214 -31.61 0.43 -17.97
N GLU A 215 -32.37 0.87 -18.97
CA GLU A 215 -31.94 1.92 -19.90
C GLU A 215 -31.76 3.27 -19.20
N LEU A 216 -32.74 3.66 -18.37
CA LEU A 216 -32.70 4.91 -17.61
C LEU A 216 -31.51 4.91 -16.64
N MET A 217 -31.31 3.80 -15.92
CA MET A 217 -30.16 3.64 -15.01
C MET A 217 -28.82 3.86 -15.72
N VAL A 218 -28.60 3.25 -16.88
CA VAL A 218 -27.35 3.40 -17.64
C VAL A 218 -27.16 4.85 -18.11
N GLU A 219 -28.23 5.51 -18.55
CA GLU A 219 -28.20 6.91 -18.95
C GLU A 219 -27.87 7.83 -17.77
N THR A 220 -28.52 7.67 -16.63
CA THR A 220 -28.25 8.50 -15.44
C THR A 220 -26.82 8.30 -14.91
N ILE A 221 -26.31 7.06 -14.93
CA ILE A 221 -24.92 6.77 -14.57
C ILE A 221 -23.95 7.48 -15.53
N ARG A 222 -24.23 7.43 -16.84
CA ARG A 222 -23.41 8.12 -17.85
C ARG A 222 -23.41 9.62 -17.62
N ASP A 223 -24.57 10.22 -17.39
CA ASP A 223 -24.70 11.69 -17.37
C ASP A 223 -24.19 12.29 -16.06
N GLN A 224 -24.41 11.62 -14.92
CA GLN A 224 -23.99 12.15 -13.62
C GLN A 224 -22.58 11.72 -13.20
N LEU A 225 -22.12 10.54 -13.60
CA LEU A 225 -20.78 10.03 -13.24
C LEU A 225 -19.79 10.03 -14.40
N GLY A 226 -20.24 10.20 -15.65
CA GLY A 226 -19.37 10.07 -16.82
C GLY A 226 -18.87 8.64 -17.03
N ARG A 227 -19.58 7.64 -16.47
CA ARG A 227 -19.18 6.23 -16.50
C ARG A 227 -19.99 5.46 -17.51
N SER A 228 -19.31 4.63 -18.29
CA SER A 228 -19.99 3.64 -19.13
C SER A 228 -20.37 2.43 -18.30
N ALA A 229 -21.49 1.82 -18.64
CA ALA A 229 -21.93 0.55 -18.11
C ALA A 229 -22.24 -0.39 -19.27
N THR A 230 -22.09 -1.69 -19.04
CA THR A 230 -22.60 -2.73 -19.93
C THR A 230 -23.82 -3.38 -19.31
N TYR A 231 -24.65 -4.03 -20.09
CA TYR A 231 -25.69 -4.90 -19.56
C TYR A 231 -25.70 -6.22 -20.30
N LYS A 232 -26.07 -7.29 -19.59
CA LYS A 232 -26.31 -8.61 -20.17
C LYS A 232 -27.73 -9.05 -19.82
N GLU A 233 -28.32 -9.87 -20.68
CA GLU A 233 -29.60 -10.52 -20.39
C GLU A 233 -29.37 -11.70 -19.45
N ALA A 234 -30.18 -11.80 -18.41
CA ALA A 234 -30.14 -12.86 -17.42
C ALA A 234 -31.58 -13.34 -17.12
N TYR A 235 -31.69 -14.53 -16.55
CA TYR A 235 -32.98 -15.17 -16.28
C TYR A 235 -33.11 -15.51 -14.80
N GLY A 236 -34.32 -15.31 -14.27
CA GLY A 236 -34.63 -15.68 -12.89
C GLY A 236 -34.55 -17.18 -12.72
N GLY A 237 -33.75 -17.63 -11.74
CA GLY A 237 -33.63 -19.06 -11.44
C GLY A 237 -34.96 -19.70 -10.99
N PHE A 238 -35.86 -18.90 -10.40
CA PHE A 238 -37.18 -19.33 -9.96
C PHE A 238 -38.32 -18.78 -10.82
N SER A 239 -38.32 -17.46 -11.10
CA SER A 239 -39.38 -16.83 -11.89
C SER A 239 -39.30 -17.13 -13.39
N HIS A 240 -38.12 -17.54 -13.90
CA HIS A 240 -37.81 -17.65 -15.33
C HIS A 240 -38.03 -16.37 -16.14
N GLU A 241 -38.24 -15.24 -15.46
CA GLU A 241 -38.37 -13.94 -16.08
C GLU A 241 -37.02 -13.44 -16.58
N LYS A 242 -37.06 -12.74 -17.71
CA LYS A 242 -35.89 -12.17 -18.35
C LYS A 242 -35.64 -10.77 -17.79
N PHE A 243 -34.44 -10.53 -17.26
CA PHE A 243 -34.01 -9.21 -16.78
C PHE A 243 -32.67 -8.80 -17.39
N LYS A 244 -32.35 -7.51 -17.31
CA LYS A 244 -31.04 -6.98 -17.69
C LYS A 244 -30.23 -6.72 -16.42
N GLU A 245 -29.06 -7.34 -16.33
CA GLU A 245 -28.09 -7.05 -15.27
C GLU A 245 -27.07 -6.04 -15.81
N ILE A 246 -27.04 -4.86 -15.20
CA ILE A 246 -26.10 -3.79 -15.52
C ILE A 246 -24.81 -4.03 -14.75
N THR A 247 -23.68 -3.97 -15.42
CA THR A 247 -22.35 -3.98 -14.82
C THR A 247 -21.70 -2.61 -15.02
N CYS A 248 -21.39 -1.93 -13.92
CA CYS A 248 -20.69 -0.65 -13.93
C CYS A 248 -19.45 -0.72 -13.04
N VAL A 249 -18.33 -0.18 -13.53
CA VAL A 249 -17.09 -0.10 -12.76
C VAL A 249 -16.83 1.35 -12.40
N ILE A 250 -16.76 1.61 -11.10
CA ILE A 250 -16.58 2.95 -10.54
C ILE A 250 -15.37 3.00 -9.61
N ASN A 251 -14.90 4.20 -9.31
CA ASN A 251 -13.92 4.41 -8.24
C ASN A 251 -14.63 4.36 -6.88
N ARG A 252 -13.92 3.97 -5.83
CA ARG A 252 -14.44 3.92 -4.45
C ARG A 252 -15.04 5.25 -3.97
N LEU A 253 -14.52 6.39 -4.45
CA LEU A 253 -15.05 7.72 -4.15
C LEU A 253 -16.43 8.00 -4.76
N GLU A 254 -16.82 7.26 -5.78
CA GLU A 254 -18.10 7.39 -6.49
C GLU A 254 -19.18 6.45 -5.90
N ASP A 255 -18.82 5.60 -4.90
CA ASP A 255 -19.69 4.57 -4.29
C ASP A 255 -21.00 5.16 -3.75
N THR A 256 -20.90 6.23 -2.97
CA THR A 256 -22.07 6.92 -2.40
C THR A 256 -22.95 7.51 -3.49
N LYS A 257 -22.36 8.18 -4.48
CA LYS A 257 -23.10 8.85 -5.56
C LYS A 257 -23.82 7.84 -6.46
N LEU A 258 -23.22 6.69 -6.73
CA LEU A 258 -23.86 5.63 -7.50
C LEU A 258 -25.05 5.02 -6.73
N LYS A 259 -24.93 4.82 -5.41
CA LYS A 259 -26.05 4.33 -4.59
C LYS A 259 -27.21 5.32 -4.53
N GLU A 260 -26.91 6.63 -4.48
CA GLU A 260 -27.94 7.68 -4.60
C GLU A 260 -28.67 7.57 -5.94
N ILE A 261 -27.94 7.49 -7.06
CA ILE A 261 -28.52 7.33 -8.40
C ILE A 261 -29.41 6.09 -8.45
N ILE A 262 -28.93 4.95 -7.94
CA ILE A 262 -29.70 3.72 -7.99
C ILE A 262 -31.01 3.88 -7.22
N ASN A 263 -30.96 4.46 -6.02
CA ASN A 263 -32.14 4.65 -5.17
C ASN A 263 -33.10 5.74 -5.70
N GLU A 264 -32.61 6.70 -6.47
CA GLU A 264 -33.42 7.71 -7.16
C GLU A 264 -34.18 7.11 -8.35
N VAL A 265 -33.51 6.27 -9.15
CA VAL A 265 -34.09 5.62 -10.32
C VAL A 265 -35.02 4.47 -9.91
N ASP A 266 -34.57 3.59 -9.03
CA ASP A 266 -35.33 2.41 -8.60
C ASP A 266 -34.94 1.98 -7.18
N LYS A 267 -35.83 2.30 -6.23
CA LYS A 267 -35.68 1.92 -4.81
C LYS A 267 -35.69 0.41 -4.57
N ASN A 268 -36.23 -0.37 -5.51
CA ASN A 268 -36.34 -1.83 -5.41
C ASN A 268 -35.22 -2.55 -6.18
N ALA A 269 -34.25 -1.81 -6.74
CA ALA A 269 -33.15 -2.40 -7.48
C ALA A 269 -32.31 -3.33 -6.58
N PHE A 270 -31.96 -4.50 -7.12
CA PHE A 270 -31.04 -5.43 -6.47
C PHE A 270 -29.61 -5.11 -6.88
N VAL A 271 -28.75 -4.83 -5.91
CA VAL A 271 -27.37 -4.37 -6.15
C VAL A 271 -26.37 -5.28 -5.45
N THR A 272 -25.40 -5.79 -6.21
CA THR A 272 -24.23 -6.49 -5.67
C THR A 272 -22.97 -5.69 -5.97
N VAL A 273 -22.08 -5.57 -4.97
CA VAL A 273 -20.85 -4.78 -5.06
C VAL A 273 -19.64 -5.67 -4.82
N TYR A 274 -18.69 -5.65 -5.75
CA TYR A 274 -17.43 -6.38 -5.67
C TYR A 274 -16.25 -5.41 -5.64
N ASP A 275 -15.29 -5.64 -4.75
CA ASP A 275 -14.00 -4.97 -4.82
C ASP A 275 -13.17 -5.57 -5.96
N VAL A 276 -12.59 -4.69 -6.80
CA VAL A 276 -11.80 -5.09 -7.96
C VAL A 276 -10.35 -4.69 -7.74
N ALA A 277 -9.44 -5.67 -7.84
CA ALA A 277 -8.02 -5.47 -7.60
C ALA A 277 -7.34 -4.58 -8.67
N GLU A 278 -7.68 -4.76 -9.96
CA GLU A 278 -7.16 -3.94 -11.05
C GLU A 278 -8.18 -3.87 -12.21
N VAL A 279 -8.33 -2.69 -12.81
CA VAL A 279 -9.13 -2.46 -14.02
C VAL A 279 -8.22 -1.88 -15.09
N LYS A 280 -8.12 -2.55 -16.24
CA LYS A 280 -7.21 -2.15 -17.33
C LYS A 280 -7.97 -2.02 -18.65
N GLY A 281 -7.77 -0.90 -19.35
CA GLY A 281 -8.19 -0.78 -20.75
C GLY A 281 -9.58 -0.21 -21.00
N SER A 282 -10.09 0.70 -20.16
CA SER A 282 -11.32 1.43 -20.51
C SER A 282 -11.05 2.91 -20.80
N ASN A 283 -11.76 3.44 -21.80
CA ASN A 283 -11.85 4.85 -22.17
C ASN A 283 -12.54 5.74 -21.08
N PHE A 284 -12.30 5.49 -19.79
CA PHE A 284 -12.87 6.23 -18.67
C PHE A 284 -12.11 7.54 -18.33
N ARG A 285 -11.39 8.13 -19.29
CA ARG A 285 -10.88 9.49 -19.15
C ARG A 285 -12.00 10.42 -19.58
N LYS A 286 -12.51 11.25 -18.66
CA LYS A 286 -13.40 12.39 -18.97
C LYS A 286 -12.97 13.01 -20.31
N PRO A 287 -13.82 13.04 -21.34
CA PRO A 287 -13.76 14.17 -22.25
C PRO A 287 -13.97 15.39 -21.34
N ASN A 288 -13.02 16.32 -21.32
CA ASN A 288 -13.32 17.64 -20.77
C ASN A 288 -14.39 18.24 -21.67
N ILE A 289 -15.65 18.08 -21.28
CA ILE A 289 -16.75 18.84 -21.85
C ILE A 289 -16.73 20.15 -21.09
N HIS A 290 -16.23 21.19 -21.76
CA HIS A 290 -16.43 22.59 -21.37
C HIS A 290 -17.79 23.05 -21.89
#